data_AF-A0ABD2N1H4-F1
#
_entry.id   AF-A0ABD2N1H4-F1
#
_cell.length_a   1.000
_cell.length_b   1.000
_cell.length_c   1.000
_cell.angle_alpha   90.00
_cell.angle_beta   90.00
_cell.angle_gamma   90.00
#
_symmetry.space_group_name_H-M   'P 1'
#
loop_
_entity.id
_entity.type
_entity.pdbx_description
1 polymer ?
#
loop_
_entity_poly.entity_id
_entity_poly.type
_entity_poly.pdbx_seq_one_letter_code
_entity_poly.pdbx_strand_id
1 'polypeptide(L)'
;MNYSIYKTSKQISVSCSTLKDFMARNENHPNNQQTVPKTGRPFGLTIALEGQLFNHIIKMQELGFGVTVQMVCRTAYRLAEHGGRQNFFGRKDKKVAGKWGWTEFKKRYNLSLRLPETFAAYPWQILKSLEIILKN
;
A
#
# COMPACT_ATOMS: atom_id res chain seq x y z
N MET A 1 -17.12 14.86 -5.70
CA MET A 1 -17.62 14.65 -4.32
C MET A 1 -17.71 13.15 -4.05
N ASN A 2 -17.09 12.63 -2.99
CA ASN A 2 -17.23 11.21 -2.61
C ASN A 2 -18.43 11.06 -1.67
N TYR A 3 -19.50 10.43 -2.15
CA TYR A 3 -20.66 10.09 -1.33
C TYR A 3 -20.56 8.65 -0.82
N SER A 4 -20.86 8.45 0.47
CA SER A 4 -21.00 7.11 1.05
C SER A 4 -22.39 6.55 0.74
N ILE A 5 -22.47 5.27 0.38
CA ILE A 5 -23.73 4.54 0.07
C ILE A 5 -24.77 4.77 1.17
N TYR A 6 -24.33 4.80 2.43
CA TYR A 6 -25.23 5.00 3.57
C TYR A 6 -25.83 6.41 3.63
N LYS A 7 -25.01 7.43 3.33
CA LYS A 7 -25.46 8.83 3.32
C LYS A 7 -26.48 9.05 2.20
N THR A 8 -26.21 8.53 1.01
CA THR A 8 -27.12 8.59 -0.14
C THR A 8 -28.41 7.82 0.12
N SER A 9 -28.32 6.63 0.72
CA SER A 9 -29.50 5.83 1.10
C SER A 9 -30.48 6.62 1.98
N LYS A 10 -29.96 7.34 2.98
CA LYS A 10 -30.77 8.22 3.82
C LYS A 10 -31.33 9.45 3.09
N GLN A 11 -30.58 10.02 2.17
CA GLN A 11 -31.01 11.23 1.44
C GLN A 11 -32.08 10.92 0.39
N ILE A 12 -31.99 9.77 -0.27
CA ILE A 12 -32.86 9.40 -1.39
C ILE A 12 -34.01 8.48 -0.91
N SER A 13 -34.02 8.11 0.38
CA SER A 13 -35.00 7.20 1.00
C SER A 13 -35.10 5.84 0.31
N VAL A 14 -33.96 5.34 -0.19
CA VAL A 14 -33.86 4.04 -0.86
C VAL A 14 -33.00 3.11 -0.01
N SER A 15 -33.35 1.83 0.06
CA SER A 15 -32.58 0.84 0.82
C SER A 15 -31.13 0.74 0.32
N CYS A 16 -30.20 0.47 1.23
CA CYS A 16 -28.79 0.29 0.88
C CYS A 16 -28.57 -0.89 -0.09
N SER A 17 -29.39 -1.94 -0.05
CA SER A 17 -29.31 -3.06 -1.00
C SER A 17 -29.71 -2.63 -2.40
N THR A 18 -30.83 -1.93 -2.54
CA THR A 18 -31.31 -1.41 -3.83
C THR A 18 -30.28 -0.47 -4.47
N LEU A 19 -29.64 0.40 -3.69
CA LEU A 19 -28.57 1.26 -4.20
C LEU A 19 -27.34 0.47 -4.68
N LYS A 20 -26.95 -0.58 -3.97
CA LYS A 20 -25.85 -1.46 -4.39
C LYS A 20 -26.18 -2.22 -5.67
N ASP A 21 -27.38 -2.77 -5.78
CA ASP A 21 -27.83 -3.48 -6.98
C ASP A 21 -27.89 -2.55 -8.19
N PHE A 22 -28.34 -1.32 -8.00
CA PHE A 22 -28.35 -0.30 -9.04
C PHE A 22 -26.93 0.09 -9.48
N MET A 23 -26.01 0.28 -8.52
CA MET A 23 -24.61 0.57 -8.81
C MET A 23 -23.91 -0.58 -9.54
N ALA A 24 -24.11 -1.83 -9.12
CA ALA A 24 -23.54 -3.01 -9.77
C ALA A 24 -24.02 -3.18 -11.22
N ARG A 25 -25.29 -2.84 -11.51
CA ARG A 25 -25.81 -2.78 -12.88
C ARG A 25 -25.13 -1.69 -13.71
N ASN A 26 -24.80 -0.56 -13.09
CA ASN A 26 -24.16 0.59 -13.74
C ASN A 26 -22.63 0.49 -13.87
N GLU A 27 -21.95 -0.33 -13.06
CA GLU A 27 -20.49 -0.58 -13.17
C GLU A 27 -20.13 -1.27 -14.49
N ASN A 28 -21.04 -2.05 -15.07
CA ASN A 28 -20.84 -2.73 -16.35
C ASN A 28 -21.04 -1.82 -17.58
N HIS A 29 -21.36 -0.54 -17.37
CA HIS A 29 -21.53 0.43 -18.46
C HIS A 29 -20.17 1.00 -18.88
N PRO A 30 -19.81 0.97 -20.18
CA PRO A 30 -18.46 1.31 -20.67
C PRO A 30 -18.01 2.76 -20.42
N ASN A 31 -18.91 3.62 -19.92
CA ASN A 31 -18.69 5.05 -19.73
C ASN A 31 -18.68 5.50 -18.26
N ASN A 32 -18.66 4.56 -17.31
CA ASN A 32 -18.86 4.89 -15.88
C ASN A 32 -17.53 4.96 -15.12
N GLN A 33 -17.06 6.17 -14.84
CA GLN A 33 -15.82 6.43 -14.08
C GLN A 33 -16.07 6.57 -12.55
N GLN A 34 -17.28 6.30 -12.06
CA GLN A 34 -17.61 6.45 -10.64
C GLN A 34 -17.25 5.19 -9.85
N THR A 35 -15.99 5.12 -9.40
CA THR A 35 -15.56 4.10 -8.44
C THR A 35 -16.16 4.40 -7.07
N VAL A 36 -17.13 3.61 -6.63
CA VAL A 36 -17.57 3.65 -5.23
C VAL A 36 -16.38 3.27 -4.36
N PRO A 37 -15.97 4.07 -3.36
CA PRO A 37 -14.88 3.69 -2.50
C PRO A 37 -15.25 2.37 -1.80
N LYS A 38 -14.48 1.29 -2.07
CA LYS A 38 -14.67 -0.02 -1.44
C LYS A 38 -14.85 0.18 0.06
N THR A 39 -15.94 -0.36 0.60
CA THR A 39 -16.29 -0.29 2.02
C THR A 39 -15.14 -0.83 2.86
N GLY A 40 -14.37 0.08 3.45
CA GLY A 40 -13.13 -0.19 4.19
C GLY A 40 -12.42 1.13 4.49
N ARG A 41 -11.42 1.11 5.39
CA ARG A 41 -10.60 2.31 5.64
C ARG A 41 -9.85 2.63 4.33
N PRO A 42 -10.05 3.79 3.68
CA PRO A 42 -9.30 4.10 2.48
C PRO A 42 -7.81 4.07 2.81
N PHE A 43 -7.00 3.50 1.92
CA PHE A 43 -5.56 3.62 2.05
C PHE A 43 -5.20 5.10 2.06
N GLY A 44 -4.22 5.49 2.89
CA GLY A 44 -3.97 6.91 3.16
C GLY A 44 -3.47 7.72 1.96
N LEU A 45 -3.06 7.06 0.86
CA LEU A 45 -2.56 7.71 -0.35
C LEU A 45 -3.67 7.85 -1.42
N THR A 46 -3.57 8.89 -2.26
CA THR A 46 -4.34 8.99 -3.50
C THR A 46 -3.87 7.93 -4.49
N ILE A 47 -4.70 7.59 -5.48
CA ILE A 47 -4.31 6.71 -6.60
C ILE A 47 -3.04 7.24 -7.29
N ALA A 48 -2.93 8.57 -7.49
CA ALA A 48 -1.75 9.18 -8.08
C ALA A 48 -0.47 8.96 -7.24
N LEU A 49 -0.54 9.17 -5.92
CA LEU A 49 0.62 8.95 -5.04
C LEU A 49 0.94 7.46 -4.85
N GLU A 50 -0.08 6.59 -4.89
CA GLU A 50 0.11 5.14 -4.93
C GLU A 50 0.89 4.72 -6.19
N GLY A 51 0.56 5.28 -7.36
CA GLY A 51 1.29 5.02 -8.60
C GLY A 51 2.75 5.49 -8.53
N GLN A 52 3.01 6.65 -7.95
CA GLN A 52 4.39 7.13 -7.71
C GLN A 52 5.18 6.19 -6.80
N LEU A 53 4.55 5.72 -5.71
CA LEU A 53 5.15 4.75 -4.80
C LEU A 53 5.45 3.43 -5.51
N PHE A 54 4.51 2.93 -6.32
CA PHE A 54 4.68 1.71 -7.10
C PHE A 54 5.86 1.83 -8.07
N ASN A 55 5.91 2.88 -8.89
CA ASN A 55 6.99 3.12 -9.84
C ASN A 55 8.35 3.23 -9.14
N HIS A 56 8.40 3.86 -7.97
CA HIS A 56 9.62 3.94 -7.17
C HIS A 56 10.10 2.55 -6.71
N ILE A 57 9.19 1.68 -6.27
CA ILE A 57 9.54 0.31 -5.84
C ILE A 57 10.08 -0.49 -7.03
N ILE A 58 9.41 -0.44 -8.19
CA ILE A 58 9.85 -1.15 -9.40
C ILE A 58 11.26 -0.70 -9.81
N LYS A 59 11.49 0.62 -9.88
CA LYS A 59 12.82 1.16 -10.22
C LYS A 59 13.91 0.70 -9.24
N MET A 60 13.62 0.64 -7.94
CA MET A 60 14.57 0.12 -6.96
C MET A 60 14.87 -1.37 -7.16
N GLN A 61 13.86 -2.16 -7.56
CA GLN A 61 14.04 -3.57 -7.87
C GLN A 61 14.85 -3.80 -9.15
N GLU A 62 14.61 -3.00 -10.20
CA GLU A 62 15.38 -3.02 -11.46
C GLU A 62 16.85 -2.69 -11.23
N LEU A 63 17.14 -1.77 -10.31
CA LEU A 63 18.50 -1.42 -9.89
C LEU A 63 19.15 -2.47 -8.97
N GLY A 64 18.44 -3.56 -8.64
CA GLY A 64 18.95 -4.63 -7.79
C GLY A 64 18.89 -4.34 -6.28
N PHE A 65 18.25 -3.26 -5.84
CA PHE A 65 18.13 -2.96 -4.42
C PHE A 65 17.06 -3.82 -3.74
N GLY A 66 17.41 -4.38 -2.58
CA GLY A 66 16.46 -5.05 -1.69
C GLY A 66 15.54 -4.04 -0.99
N VAL A 67 14.28 -3.95 -1.43
CA VAL A 67 13.29 -3.06 -0.81
C VAL A 67 12.56 -3.80 0.31
N THR A 68 12.71 -3.34 1.55
CA THR A 68 12.00 -3.91 2.71
C THR A 68 10.62 -3.27 2.89
N VAL A 69 9.70 -4.02 3.51
CA VAL A 69 8.35 -3.54 3.85
C VAL A 69 8.40 -2.25 4.68
N GLN A 70 9.34 -2.14 5.62
CA GLN A 70 9.51 -0.95 6.43
C GLN A 70 9.90 0.27 5.59
N MET A 71 10.77 0.10 4.59
CA MET A 71 11.17 1.18 3.70
C MET A 71 9.99 1.65 2.86
N VAL A 72 9.20 0.72 2.29
CA VAL A 72 7.97 1.06 1.57
C VAL A 72 7.00 1.84 2.46
N CYS A 73 6.76 1.39 3.68
CA CYS A 73 5.84 2.05 4.60
C CYS A 73 6.32 3.45 5.03
N ARG A 74 7.64 3.68 5.13
CA ARG A 74 8.23 5.01 5.38
C ARG A 74 8.07 5.93 4.17
N THR A 75 8.36 5.42 2.96
CA THR A 75 8.22 6.20 1.72
C THR A 75 6.77 6.58 1.47
N ALA A 76 5.83 5.65 1.71
CA ALA A 76 4.39 5.90 1.69
C ALA A 76 3.98 7.02 2.65
N TYR A 77 4.49 7.00 3.88
CA TYR A 77 4.20 8.04 4.87
C TYR A 77 4.73 9.42 4.44
N ARG A 78 5.98 9.49 3.94
CA ARG A 78 6.57 10.73 3.42
C ARG A 78 5.80 11.29 2.23
N LEU A 79 5.44 10.45 1.26
CA LEU A 79 4.63 10.86 0.11
C LEU A 79 3.28 11.43 0.54
N ALA A 80 2.68 10.86 1.59
CA ALA A 80 1.44 11.39 2.13
C ALA A 80 1.62 12.69 2.93
N GLU A 81 2.72 12.88 3.64
CA GLU A 81 3.05 14.18 4.25
C GLU A 81 3.20 15.26 3.18
N HIS A 82 3.96 15.00 2.11
CA HIS A 82 4.08 15.92 0.98
C HIS A 82 2.75 16.18 0.28
N GLY A 83 1.86 15.19 0.23
CA GLY A 83 0.51 15.32 -0.32
C GLY A 83 -0.53 15.90 0.64
N GLY A 84 -0.16 16.41 1.82
CA GLY A 84 -1.10 16.98 2.80
C GLY A 84 -2.03 15.97 3.48
N ARG A 85 -1.70 14.67 3.46
CA ARG A 85 -2.52 13.55 3.95
C ARG A 85 -1.97 12.89 5.21
N GLN A 86 -1.40 13.68 6.10
CA GLN A 86 -0.73 13.20 7.32
C GLN A 86 -1.67 12.46 8.30
N ASN A 87 -2.98 12.75 8.28
CA ASN A 87 -3.96 12.17 9.23
C ASN A 87 -4.47 10.77 8.85
N PHE A 88 -4.12 10.22 7.70
CA PHE A 88 -4.66 8.92 7.24
C PHE A 88 -3.89 7.71 7.78
N PHE A 89 -2.60 7.89 8.08
CA PHE A 89 -1.78 6.89 8.75
C PHE A 89 -2.02 6.97 10.27
N GLY A 90 -1.77 5.87 11.01
CA GLY A 90 -1.99 5.83 12.46
C GLY A 90 -1.14 6.86 13.23
N ARG A 91 -1.17 6.83 14.57
CA ARG A 91 -0.47 7.79 15.48
C ARG A 91 0.76 8.45 14.83
N LYS A 92 0.74 9.79 14.77
CA LYS A 92 1.78 10.66 14.18
C LYS A 92 3.21 10.27 14.59
N ASP A 93 3.36 9.72 15.79
CA ASP A 93 4.63 9.31 16.38
C ASP A 93 5.38 8.23 15.60
N LYS A 94 4.66 7.35 14.87
CA LYS A 94 5.29 6.19 14.24
C LYS A 94 5.93 6.48 12.89
N LYS A 95 5.57 7.59 12.21
CA LYS A 95 6.06 8.02 10.88
C LYS A 95 6.13 6.88 9.82
N VAL A 96 5.20 5.92 9.91
CA VAL A 96 5.22 4.68 9.13
C VAL A 96 3.79 4.29 8.78
N ALA A 97 3.56 3.88 7.54
CA ALA A 97 2.28 3.32 7.12
C ALA A 97 1.96 2.02 7.87
N GLY A 98 0.72 1.88 8.35
CA GLY A 98 0.30 0.70 9.13
C GLY A 98 0.34 -0.60 8.30
N LYS A 99 0.55 -1.74 8.99
CA LYS A 99 0.60 -3.10 8.39
C LYS A 99 -0.60 -3.39 7.47
N TRP A 100 -1.79 -2.96 7.87
CA TRP A 100 -3.02 -3.14 7.09
C TRP A 100 -2.95 -2.43 5.72
N GLY A 101 -2.41 -1.21 5.68
CA GLY A 101 -2.27 -0.47 4.44
C GLY A 101 -1.28 -1.14 3.47
N TRP A 102 -0.18 -1.69 3.98
CA TRP A 102 0.76 -2.47 3.17
C TRP A 102 0.10 -3.72 2.55
N THR A 103 -0.67 -4.48 3.35
CA THR A 103 -1.33 -5.69 2.85
C THR A 103 -2.27 -5.39 1.68
N GLU A 104 -3.08 -4.34 1.80
CA GLU A 104 -4.02 -3.95 0.74
C GLU A 104 -3.31 -3.33 -0.48
N PHE A 105 -2.23 -2.58 -0.27
CA PHE A 105 -1.39 -2.09 -1.37
C PHE A 105 -0.72 -3.23 -2.13
N LYS A 106 -0.13 -4.20 -1.42
CA LYS A 106 0.50 -5.39 -2.01
C LYS A 106 -0.48 -6.19 -2.86
N LYS A 107 -1.71 -6.41 -2.36
CA LYS A 107 -2.76 -7.14 -3.11
C LYS A 107 -3.19 -6.39 -4.37
N ARG A 108 -3.29 -5.06 -4.33
CA ARG A 108 -3.75 -4.25 -5.48
C ARG A 108 -2.78 -4.27 -6.65
N TYR A 109 -1.48 -4.24 -6.37
CA TYR A 109 -0.44 -4.19 -7.40
C TYR A 109 0.28 -5.53 -7.60
N ASN A 110 -0.23 -6.60 -6.98
CA ASN A 110 0.35 -7.95 -6.99
C ASN A 110 1.89 -7.97 -6.76
N LEU A 111 2.36 -7.14 -5.82
CA LEU A 111 3.79 -6.91 -5.60
C LEU A 111 4.45 -8.08 -4.86
N SER A 112 5.58 -8.54 -5.37
CA SER A 112 6.53 -9.38 -4.64
C SER A 112 7.79 -8.58 -4.32
N LEU A 113 8.10 -8.40 -3.03
CA LEU A 113 9.38 -7.84 -2.61
C LEU A 113 10.42 -8.96 -2.59
N ARG A 114 11.57 -8.72 -3.23
CA ARG A 114 12.74 -9.60 -3.12
C ARG A 114 13.21 -9.60 -1.67
N LEU A 115 13.57 -10.77 -1.13
CA LEU A 115 14.25 -10.84 0.15
C LEU A 115 15.59 -10.08 0.01
N PRO A 116 15.94 -9.16 0.92
CA PRO A 116 17.29 -8.60 0.90
C PRO A 116 18.27 -9.76 1.03
N GLU A 117 19.26 -9.81 0.15
CA GLU A 117 20.29 -10.86 0.19
C GLU A 117 20.96 -10.80 1.55
N THR A 118 21.06 -11.96 2.21
CA THR A 118 21.48 -12.15 3.61
C THR A 118 22.90 -11.70 3.94
N PHE A 119 23.61 -11.09 2.98
CA PHE A 119 24.95 -10.52 3.17
C PHE A 119 25.00 -9.40 4.22
N ALA A 120 23.89 -8.73 4.51
CA ALA A 120 23.84 -7.70 5.55
C ALA A 120 23.52 -8.24 6.97
N ALA A 121 23.16 -9.53 7.12
CA ALA A 121 22.57 -10.05 8.36
C ALA A 121 23.49 -10.92 9.24
N TYR A 122 24.64 -11.38 8.75
CA TYR A 122 25.51 -12.28 9.52
C TYR A 122 27.01 -11.98 9.39
N PRO A 123 27.54 -10.94 10.08
CA PRO A 123 28.99 -10.84 10.27
C PRO A 123 29.58 -12.08 10.99
N TRP A 124 28.81 -12.70 11.87
CA TRP A 124 29.24 -13.83 12.71
C TRP A 124 29.42 -15.16 11.97
N GLN A 125 28.62 -15.43 10.93
CA GLN A 125 28.74 -16.68 10.17
C GLN A 125 29.94 -16.65 9.23
N ILE A 126 30.22 -15.50 8.64
CA ILE A 126 31.41 -15.29 7.79
C ILE A 126 32.69 -15.47 8.62
N LEU A 127 32.74 -14.95 9.85
CA LEU A 127 33.89 -15.14 10.74
C LEU A 127 34.12 -16.61 11.14
N LYS A 128 33.05 -17.38 11.41
CA LYS A 128 33.17 -18.82 11.67
C LYS A 128 33.68 -19.59 10.46
N SER A 129 33.21 -19.26 9.26
CA SER A 129 33.68 -19.86 8.02
C SER A 129 35.16 -19.55 7.76
N LEU A 130 35.59 -18.31 8.03
CA LEU A 130 36.99 -17.89 7.90
C LEU A 130 37.91 -18.54 8.95
N GLU A 131 37.46 -18.71 10.20
CA GLU A 131 38.23 -19.43 11.23
C GLU A 131 38.42 -20.91 10.89
N ILE A 132 37.44 -21.55 10.24
CA ILE A 132 37.56 -22.95 9.80
C ILE A 132 38.55 -23.07 8.63
N ILE A 133 38.56 -22.11 7.71
CA ILE A 133 39.48 -22.09 6.56
C ILE A 133 40.92 -21.78 7.00
N LEU A 134 41.12 -20.93 8.01
CA LEU A 134 42.45 -20.57 8.55
C LEU A 134 43.04 -21.60 9.52
N LYS A 135 42.26 -22.62 9.93
CA LYS A 135 42.69 -23.70 10.83
C LYS A 135 42.95 -25.04 10.11
N ASN A 136 42.79 -25.09 8.79
CA ASN A 136 43.27 -26.16 7.91
C ASN A 136 44.49 -25.67 7.12
#